data_AF-A0AAW4CXD3-F1
#
_entry.id   AF-A0AAW4CXD3-F1
#
_cell.length_a   1.000
_cell.length_b   1.000
_cell.length_c   1.000
_cell.angle_alpha   90.00
_cell.angle_beta   90.00
_cell.angle_gamma   90.00
#
_symmetry.space_group_name_H-M   'P 1'
#
loop_
_entity.id
_entity.type
_entity.pdbx_description
1 polymer ?
#
loop_
_entity_poly.entity_id
_entity_poly.type
_entity_poly.pdbx_seq_one_letter_code
_entity_poly.pdbx_strand_id
1 'polypeptide(L)' 'MSGSLVIADVDGLWKFAGMTTLASDPKGLLNFIPAEKITYYLHKMMLMEMMGAVLPEDAGVRN' A
#
# COMPACT_ATOMS: atom_id res chain seq x y z
N MET A 1 1.67 16.32 -1.53
CA MET A 1 0.49 15.43 -1.58
C MET A 1 0.88 13.95 -1.55
N SER A 2 1.91 13.54 -0.79
CA SER A 2 2.19 12.10 -0.60
C SER A 2 1.25 11.54 0.46
N GLY A 3 0.89 10.26 0.33
CA GLY A 3 -0.05 9.59 1.22
C GLY A 3 -1.51 9.97 0.98
N SER A 4 -1.80 10.72 -0.08
CA SER A 4 -3.17 11.07 -0.46
C SER A 4 -3.83 9.89 -1.18
N LEU A 5 -5.15 9.75 -1.01
CA LEU A 5 -5.95 8.76 -1.71
C LEU A 5 -5.98 9.05 -3.21
N VAL A 6 -5.87 8.00 -4.02
CA VAL A 6 -6.15 8.02 -5.45
C VAL A 6 -7.50 7.37 -5.66
N ILE A 7 -8.44 8.14 -6.22
CA ILE A 7 -9.75 7.67 -6.63
C ILE A 7 -9.80 7.70 -8.16
N ALA A 8 -10.19 6.59 -8.78
CA ALA A 8 -10.28 6.48 -10.23
C ALA A 8 -11.65 5.93 -10.65
N ASP A 9 -12.11 6.34 -11.82
CA ASP A 9 -13.26 5.72 -12.47
C ASP A 9 -12.84 4.38 -13.10
N VAL A 10 -13.50 3.31 -12.69
CA VAL A 10 -13.36 1.97 -13.26
C VAL A 10 -14.76 1.43 -13.53
N ASP A 11 -15.10 1.35 -14.82
CA ASP A 11 -16.41 0.91 -15.34
C ASP A 11 -17.59 1.79 -14.87
N GLY A 12 -17.40 3.11 -14.85
CA GLY A 12 -18.44 4.08 -14.47
C GLY A 12 -18.62 4.22 -12.95
N LEU A 13 -17.68 3.70 -12.17
CA LEU A 13 -17.71 3.72 -10.72
C LEU A 13 -16.41 4.30 -10.17
N TRP A 14 -16.53 5.30 -9.30
CA TRP A 14 -15.41 5.85 -8.56
C TRP A 14 -14.95 4.86 -7.49
N LYS A 15 -13.74 4.32 -7.66
CA LYS A 15 -13.15 3.32 -6.78
C LYS A 15 -11.83 3.81 -6.21
N PHE A 16 -11.51 3.28 -5.04
CA PHE A 16 -10.17 3.40 -4.48
C PHE A 16 -9.16 2.69 -5.40
N ALA A 17 -8.22 3.46 -5.95
CA ALA A 17 -7.24 2.98 -6.90
C ALA A 17 -5.83 2.89 -6.30
N GLY A 18 -5.56 3.57 -5.19
CA GLY A 18 -4.26 3.52 -4.53
C GLY A 18 -3.94 4.73 -3.65
N MET A 19 -2.66 4.89 -3.31
CA MET A 19 -2.16 6.04 -2.56
C MET A 19 -0.96 6.68 -3.23
N THR A 20 -0.95 8.00 -3.33
CA THR A 20 0.18 8.75 -3.90
C THR A 20 1.45 8.57 -3.08
N THR A 21 2.58 8.54 -3.77
CA THR A 21 3.91 8.50 -3.16
C THR A 21 4.60 9.86 -3.29
N LEU A 22 5.72 10.04 -2.58
CA LEU A 22 6.59 11.20 -2.74
C LEU A 22 7.32 11.21 -4.09
N ALA A 23 7.34 10.09 -4.82
CA ALA A 23 8.01 10.01 -6.10
C ALA A 23 7.11 10.57 -7.20
N SER A 24 7.57 11.63 -7.87
CA SER A 24 7.06 12.04 -9.17
C SER A 24 8.16 11.88 -10.21
N ASP A 25 7.82 11.44 -11.41
CA ASP A 25 8.77 11.48 -12.53
C ASP A 25 9.01 12.95 -12.98
N PRO A 26 10.16 13.27 -13.62
CA PRO A 26 10.43 14.59 -14.21
C PRO A 26 9.30 15.20 -15.06
N LYS A 27 8.41 14.39 -15.65
CA LYS A 27 7.23 14.80 -16.42
C LYS A 27 6.00 15.10 -15.55
N GLY A 28 6.13 15.04 -14.23
CA GLY A 28 5.05 15.31 -13.28
C GLY A 28 4.04 14.18 -13.12
N LEU A 29 4.33 12.97 -13.63
CA LEU A 29 3.51 11.80 -13.36
C LEU A 29 3.65 11.44 -11.89
N LEU A 30 2.53 11.53 -11.16
CA LEU A 30 2.43 11.09 -9.77
C LEU A 30 2.56 9.57 -9.72
N ASN A 31 3.59 9.07 -9.05
CA ASN A 31 3.63 7.65 -8.73
C ASN A 31 2.72 7.38 -7.54
N PHE A 32 1.96 6.30 -7.61
CA PHE A 32 1.11 5.83 -6.53
C PHE A 32 1.29 4.32 -6.35
N ILE A 33 1.03 3.85 -5.13
CA ILE A 33 0.95 2.43 -4.82
C ILE A 33 -0.46 1.98 -5.19
N PRO A 34 -0.64 1.03 -6.12
CA PRO A 34 -1.95 0.57 -6.55
C PRO A 34 -2.67 -0.18 -5.42
N ALA A 35 -4.00 -0.07 -5.40
CA ALA A 35 -4.86 -0.68 -4.39
C ALA A 35 -4.61 -2.19 -4.23
N GLU A 36 -4.40 -2.93 -5.32
CA GLU A 36 -4.10 -4.37 -5.29
C GLU A 36 -2.86 -4.70 -4.44
N LYS A 37 -1.78 -3.91 -4.56
CA LYS A 37 -0.57 -4.12 -3.75
C LYS A 37 -0.83 -3.83 -2.28
N ILE A 38 -1.62 -2.79 -1.98
CA ILE A 38 -2.00 -2.46 -0.60
C ILE A 38 -2.81 -3.61 -0.01
N THR A 39 -3.84 -4.07 -0.71
CA THR A 39 -4.68 -5.19 -0.26
C THR A 39 -3.88 -6.47 -0.08
N TYR A 40 -2.94 -6.78 -0.98
CA TYR A 40 -2.05 -7.93 -0.85
C TYR A 40 -1.25 -7.89 0.46
N TYR A 41 -0.62 -6.75 0.79
CA TYR A 41 0.18 -6.65 2.01
C TYR A 41 -0.66 -6.65 3.28
N LEU A 42 -1.83 -6.00 3.25
CA LEU A 42 -2.78 -6.07 4.37
C LEU A 42 -3.24 -7.51 4.62
N HIS A 43 -3.60 -8.24 3.57
CA HIS A 43 -3.98 -9.65 3.67
C HIS A 43 -2.82 -10.51 4.20
N LYS A 44 -1.59 -10.27 3.71
CA LYS A 44 -0.39 -10.95 4.22
C LYS A 44 -0.18 -10.69 5.72
N MET A 45 -0.32 -9.43 6.16
CA MET A 45 -0.20 -9.07 7.58
C MET A 45 -1.24 -9.78 8.44
N MET A 46 -2.50 -9.82 8.00
CA MET A 46 -3.57 -10.54 8.70
C MET A 46 -3.25 -12.05 8.82
N LEU A 47 -2.76 -12.67 7.74
CA LEU A 47 -2.38 -14.09 7.78
C LEU A 47 -1.22 -14.34 8.75
N MET A 48 -0.22 -13.45 8.78
CA MET A 48 0.91 -13.57 9.70
C MET A 48 0.45 -13.43 11.16
N GLU A 49 -0.45 -12.49 11.44
CA GLU A 49 -1.07 -12.31 12.75
C GLU A 49 -1.84 -13.57 13.17
N MET A 50 -2.67 -14.12 12.28
CA MET A 50 -3.42 -15.37 12.54
C MET A 50 -2.51 -16.57 12.81
N MET A 51 -1.34 -16.63 12.17
CA MET A 51 -0.36 -17.71 12.34
C MET A 51 0.54 -17.51 13.57
N GLY A 52 0.37 -16.44 14.35
CA GLY A 52 1.25 -16.11 15.47
C GLY A 52 2.69 -15.82 15.04
N ALA A 53 2.91 -15.53 13.75
CA ALA A 53 4.22 -15.27 13.19
C ALA A 53 4.56 -13.78 13.36
N VAL A 54 5.54 -13.51 14.21
CA VAL A 54 6.14 -12.17 14.35
C VAL A 54 6.78 -11.79 13.01
N LEU A 55 6.52 -10.57 12.54
CA LEU A 55 7.17 -10.04 11.34
C LEU A 55 8.70 -10.11 11.53
N PRO A 56 9.50 -10.53 10.55
CA PRO A 56 10.95 -10.67 10.70
C PRO A 56 11.64 -9.39 11.21
N GLU A 57 11.12 -8.23 10.87
CA GLU A 57 11.56 -6.91 11.34
C GLU A 57 11.38 -6.68 12.85
N ASP A 58 10.43 -7.37 13.49
CA ASP A 58 10.16 -7.29 14.93
C ASP A 58 10.96 -8.32 15.75
N ALA A 59 11.63 -9.28 15.07
CA ALA A 59 12.46 -10.30 15.71
C ALA A 59 13.87 -9.81 16.10
N GLY A 60 14.20 -8.54 15.80
CA GLY A 60 15.55 -8.00 15.81
C GLY A 60 15.78 -6.76 16.65
N VAL A 61 15.16 -6.62 17.84
CA VAL A 61 15.60 -5.61 18.85
C VAL A 61 15.59 -6.22 20.25
N ARG A 62 16.58 -7.07 20.53
CA ARG A 62 17.04 -7.37 21.88
C ARG A 62 18.55 -7.47 21.87
N ASN A 63 19.22 -6.33 22.07
CA ASN A 63 20.55 -6.21 22.66
C ASN A 63 20.56 -4.95 23.50
#